data_AF-A0A162K2P6-F1
#
_entry.id   AF-A0A162K2P6-F1
#
_cell.length_a   1.000
_cell.length_b   1.000
_cell.length_c   1.000
_cell.angle_alpha   90.00
_cell.angle_beta   90.00
_cell.angle_gamma   90.00
#
_symmetry.space_group_name_H-M   'P 1'
#
loop_
_entity.id
_entity.type
_entity.pdbx_description
1 polymer ?
#
loop_
_entity_poly.entity_id
_entity_poly.type
_entity_poly.pdbx_seq_one_letter_code
_entity_poly.pdbx_strand_id
1 'polypeptide(L)'
;MTRKEELPQGRRGSLAPHTLYETEAAELTNLSVDCQFKCGETTSRRLWNAKDDCTAHGDDPSAPDTVLYLAYGSNMCAQTFLGMRKIKPLSQMNVYVPSLRLTFNLPGVAYMEPCFANVDYRNDRSEKPAGHPDENWDGCLVGVVYEVTKSDWRNIMRTEGGGASYKEIVVPCIPLSSETGVTLPETFMARTLHAPPTPDHKRPGNCGWWDRLTTGPYRPRDDYAQPSLRYIKLLRTGAKEHSLPQVYKDYLESIQPYTPTHTRQKIGKFVFILIFGPLFLFMIRVAALFADESGRTPKVLSAFMTIMSNTMWISYDNFLKPIFGDGERTQVEDDAKAGRVNGVGEKESLLNGHA
;
A
#
# COMPACT_ATOMS: atom_id res chain seq x y z
N MET A 1 6.65 -34.59 -26.73
CA MET A 1 6.91 -34.30 -25.31
C MET A 1 7.34 -32.84 -25.20
N THR A 2 6.41 -31.96 -24.90
CA THR A 2 6.65 -30.54 -24.58
C THR A 2 5.53 -30.16 -23.63
N ARG A 3 5.81 -30.28 -22.32
CA ARG A 3 4.90 -29.91 -21.26
C ARG A 3 4.79 -28.39 -21.29
N LYS A 4 3.66 -27.86 -21.75
CA LYS A 4 3.31 -26.44 -21.61
C LYS A 4 3.40 -26.09 -20.13
N GLU A 5 4.26 -25.15 -19.78
CA GLU A 5 4.25 -24.48 -18.50
C GLU A 5 2.91 -23.72 -18.39
N GLU A 6 2.04 -24.19 -17.50
CA GLU A 6 0.86 -23.41 -17.11
C GLU A 6 1.33 -22.26 -16.22
N LEU A 7 1.11 -21.03 -16.69
CA LEU A 7 1.24 -19.82 -15.89
C LEU A 7 0.43 -19.96 -14.58
N PRO A 8 1.00 -19.64 -13.41
CA PRO A 8 0.26 -19.74 -12.15
C PRO A 8 -0.97 -18.84 -12.23
N GLN A 9 -2.16 -19.46 -12.10
CA GLN A 9 -3.42 -18.75 -12.02
C GLN A 9 -3.37 -17.78 -10.82
N GLY A 10 -3.15 -16.50 -11.11
CA GLY A 10 -3.11 -15.45 -10.11
C GLY A 10 -4.40 -15.42 -9.30
N ARG A 11 -4.27 -15.58 -7.98
CA ARG A 11 -5.36 -15.40 -7.01
C ARG A 11 -6.00 -14.02 -7.23
N ARG A 12 -7.27 -13.98 -7.63
CA ARG A 12 -8.08 -12.76 -7.69
C ARG A 12 -8.76 -12.54 -6.35
N GLY A 13 -8.20 -11.70 -5.49
CA GLY A 13 -8.88 -11.12 -4.35
C GLY A 13 -9.49 -9.75 -4.71
N SER A 14 -10.39 -9.25 -3.85
CA SER A 14 -11.03 -7.94 -3.96
C SER A 14 -10.06 -6.79 -3.69
N LEU A 15 -10.11 -5.69 -4.43
CA LEU A 15 -9.28 -4.52 -4.12
C LEU A 15 -9.78 -3.66 -2.93
N ALA A 16 -10.96 -3.97 -2.40
CA ALA A 16 -11.63 -3.17 -1.37
C ALA A 16 -11.34 -3.49 0.12
N PRO A 17 -10.82 -4.66 0.55
CA PRO A 17 -10.66 -4.95 1.99
C PRO A 17 -9.66 -4.01 2.66
N HIS A 18 -8.53 -3.73 2.01
CA HIS A 18 -7.43 -2.97 2.61
C HIS A 18 -7.83 -1.52 2.95
N THR A 19 -8.43 -0.81 1.98
CA THR A 19 -8.79 0.60 2.13
C THR A 19 -9.82 0.82 3.23
N LEU A 20 -10.72 -0.15 3.41
CA LEU A 20 -11.75 -0.11 4.45
C LEU A 20 -11.18 -0.39 5.84
N TYR A 21 -10.35 -1.43 5.99
CA TYR A 21 -9.70 -1.73 7.27
C TYR A 21 -8.77 -0.60 7.73
N GLU A 22 -7.96 -0.02 6.83
CA GLU A 22 -7.05 1.08 7.20
C GLU A 22 -7.77 2.41 7.51
N THR A 23 -8.97 2.63 6.95
CA THR A 23 -9.76 3.86 7.19
C THR A 23 -10.65 3.74 8.43
N GLU A 24 -11.27 2.59 8.70
CA GLU A 24 -12.07 2.38 9.91
C GLU A 24 -11.20 2.31 11.18
N ALA A 25 -10.04 1.67 11.09
CA ALA A 25 -9.12 1.56 12.22
C ALA A 25 -8.41 2.89 12.54
N ALA A 26 -8.55 3.92 11.69
CA ALA A 26 -8.09 5.27 11.90
C ALA A 26 -8.88 6.03 12.99
N GLU A 27 -10.14 5.68 13.21
CA GLU A 27 -11.02 6.39 14.15
C GLU A 27 -10.87 5.90 15.61
N LEU A 28 -10.05 4.87 15.87
CA LEU A 28 -10.04 4.12 17.13
C LEU A 28 -8.82 4.29 18.05
N THR A 29 -7.90 5.24 17.83
CA THR A 29 -6.60 5.17 18.53
C THR A 29 -6.20 6.41 19.33
N ASN A 30 -6.40 6.31 20.65
CA ASN A 30 -5.50 6.83 21.69
C ASN A 30 -4.56 5.69 22.22
N LEU A 31 -4.20 4.74 21.34
CA LEU A 31 -3.43 3.53 21.68
C LEU A 31 -1.91 3.68 21.62
N SER A 32 -1.40 4.87 21.27
CA SER A 32 0.04 5.07 21.00
C SER A 32 0.92 5.03 22.25
N VAL A 33 0.36 5.21 23.45
CA VAL A 33 1.15 5.28 24.69
C VAL A 33 1.58 3.88 25.17
N ASP A 34 0.82 2.83 24.83
CA ASP A 34 1.05 1.47 25.36
C ASP A 34 1.74 0.51 24.36
N CYS A 35 1.78 0.85 23.07
CA CYS A 35 2.34 0.00 22.03
C CYS A 35 3.83 0.31 21.81
N GLN A 36 4.72 -0.51 22.37
CA GLN A 36 6.18 -0.44 22.11
C GLN A 36 6.71 -1.80 21.66
N PHE A 37 7.63 -1.80 20.70
CA PHE A 37 8.36 -3.00 20.30
C PHE A 37 9.26 -3.47 21.43
N LYS A 38 9.07 -4.72 21.89
CA LYS A 38 9.84 -5.35 22.97
C LYS A 38 10.66 -6.55 22.48
N CYS A 39 10.83 -6.70 21.18
CA CYS A 39 11.64 -7.75 20.56
C CYS A 39 13.07 -7.27 20.29
N GLY A 40 14.04 -8.19 20.36
CA GLY A 40 15.43 -7.90 20.01
C GLY A 40 15.69 -7.89 18.50
N GLU A 41 16.95 -7.67 18.12
CA GLU A 41 17.38 -7.79 16.73
C GLU A 41 17.31 -9.25 16.24
N THR A 42 17.10 -9.41 14.93
CA THR A 42 17.06 -10.73 14.29
C THR A 42 18.44 -11.37 14.32
N THR A 43 18.54 -12.60 14.83
CA THR A 43 19.84 -13.27 14.98
C THR A 43 20.54 -13.48 13.64
N SER A 44 21.88 -13.36 13.60
CA SER A 44 22.66 -13.58 12.38
C SER A 44 22.35 -14.95 11.76
N ARG A 45 22.24 -16.01 12.58
CA ARG A 45 21.90 -17.36 12.11
C ARG A 45 20.58 -17.40 11.34
N ARG A 46 19.54 -16.70 11.83
CA ARG A 46 18.23 -16.65 11.14
C ARG A 46 18.33 -15.95 9.79
N LEU A 47 19.13 -14.87 9.71
CA LEU A 47 19.37 -14.13 8.47
C LEU A 47 20.17 -14.97 7.46
N TRP A 48 21.18 -15.72 7.90
CA TRP A 48 21.94 -16.63 7.02
C TRP A 48 21.05 -17.73 6.43
N ASN A 49 20.17 -18.32 7.24
CA ASN A 49 19.23 -19.35 6.80
C ASN A 49 18.18 -18.80 5.82
N ALA A 50 17.86 -17.50 5.90
CA ALA A 50 16.85 -16.89 5.06
C ALA A 50 17.21 -16.82 3.57
N LYS A 51 18.44 -17.15 3.17
CA LYS A 51 18.82 -17.23 1.76
C LYS A 51 17.98 -18.25 0.99
N ASP A 52 17.60 -19.34 1.65
CA ASP A 52 16.86 -20.46 1.05
C ASP A 52 15.33 -20.34 1.22
N ASP A 53 14.86 -19.43 2.09
CA ASP A 53 13.43 -19.20 2.42
C ASP A 53 12.58 -18.80 1.19
N CYS A 54 13.22 -18.35 0.10
CA CYS A 54 12.56 -17.98 -1.15
C CYS A 54 11.94 -19.19 -1.89
N THR A 55 12.41 -20.41 -1.59
CA THR A 55 11.93 -21.66 -2.23
C THR A 55 10.89 -22.42 -1.40
N ALA A 56 10.80 -22.12 -0.10
CA ALA A 56 9.95 -22.84 0.83
C ALA A 56 8.49 -22.39 0.73
N HIS A 57 7.64 -23.23 0.12
CA HIS A 57 6.19 -23.07 0.18
C HIS A 57 5.68 -23.33 1.60
N GLY A 58 4.57 -22.70 2.01
CA GLY A 58 4.03 -22.82 3.36
C GLY A 58 3.68 -24.25 3.83
N ASP A 59 3.58 -25.18 2.88
CA ASP A 59 3.27 -26.60 3.10
C ASP A 59 4.52 -27.51 3.02
N ASP A 60 5.71 -26.95 2.79
CA ASP A 60 6.98 -27.70 2.78
C ASP A 60 7.38 -28.06 4.22
N PRO A 61 7.60 -29.34 4.55
CA PRO A 61 8.05 -29.75 5.89
C PRO A 61 9.44 -29.22 6.27
N SER A 62 10.23 -28.72 5.30
CA SER A 62 11.49 -28.02 5.54
C SER A 62 11.34 -26.50 5.68
N ALA A 63 10.14 -25.94 5.46
CA ALA A 63 9.89 -24.51 5.58
C ALA A 63 10.08 -24.03 7.03
N PRO A 64 10.73 -22.88 7.23
CA PRO A 64 10.88 -22.31 8.57
C PRO A 64 9.53 -22.08 9.24
N ASP A 65 9.49 -22.23 10.57
CA ASP A 65 8.29 -21.97 11.38
C ASP A 65 7.93 -20.48 11.48
N THR A 66 8.85 -19.62 11.07
CA THR A 66 8.73 -18.16 11.09
C THR A 66 8.89 -17.57 9.70
N VAL A 67 8.30 -16.40 9.49
CA VAL A 67 8.35 -15.64 8.26
C VAL A 67 9.07 -14.33 8.50
N LEU A 68 10.05 -14.01 7.65
CA LEU A 68 10.65 -12.68 7.60
C LEU A 68 9.76 -11.78 6.73
N TYR A 69 9.05 -10.86 7.37
CA TYR A 69 8.14 -9.92 6.74
C TYR A 69 8.75 -8.52 6.69
N LEU A 70 9.01 -7.99 5.50
CA LEU A 70 9.43 -6.61 5.27
C LEU A 70 8.21 -5.68 5.28
N ALA A 71 8.16 -4.79 6.28
CA ALA A 71 7.27 -3.66 6.37
C ALA A 71 7.93 -2.38 5.87
N TYR A 72 7.21 -1.65 5.01
CA TYR A 72 7.63 -0.35 4.44
C TYR A 72 6.58 0.76 4.60
N GLY A 73 5.39 0.43 5.08
CA GLY A 73 4.24 1.33 5.20
C GLY A 73 3.77 1.49 6.64
N SER A 74 2.44 1.49 6.83
CA SER A 74 1.80 1.66 8.15
C SER A 74 2.23 0.59 9.18
N ASN A 75 2.67 -0.59 8.72
CA ASN A 75 3.22 -1.66 9.55
C ASN A 75 4.54 -1.37 10.24
N MET A 76 5.27 -0.31 9.85
CA MET A 76 6.45 0.10 10.60
C MET A 76 6.09 0.72 11.96
N CYS A 77 4.84 1.15 12.17
CA CYS A 77 4.43 1.78 13.42
C CYS A 77 3.83 0.77 14.39
N ALA A 78 4.27 0.81 15.65
CA ALA A 78 3.81 -0.05 16.73
C ALA A 78 2.30 0.02 16.95
N GLN A 79 1.72 1.22 16.86
CA GLN A 79 0.27 1.42 16.96
C GLN A 79 -0.48 0.59 15.93
N THR A 80 0.02 0.52 14.69
CA THR A 80 -0.63 -0.26 13.63
C THR A 80 -0.30 -1.75 13.77
N PHE A 81 0.98 -2.09 13.95
CA PHE A 81 1.46 -3.47 13.93
C PHE A 81 1.07 -4.25 15.19
N LEU A 82 1.40 -3.71 16.37
CA LEU A 82 1.09 -4.33 17.67
C LEU A 82 -0.33 -4.00 18.12
N GLY A 83 -0.77 -2.75 17.90
CA GLY A 83 -2.04 -2.24 18.40
C GLY A 83 -3.23 -2.69 17.57
N MET A 84 -3.30 -2.28 16.30
CA MET A 84 -4.45 -2.56 15.42
C MET A 84 -4.44 -3.98 14.89
N ARG A 85 -3.30 -4.45 14.36
CA ARG A 85 -3.18 -5.79 13.76
C ARG A 85 -2.96 -6.90 14.81
N LYS A 86 -2.60 -6.54 16.05
CA LYS A 86 -2.34 -7.49 17.16
C LYS A 86 -1.20 -8.48 16.86
N ILE A 87 -0.23 -8.08 16.04
CA ILE A 87 0.94 -8.90 15.72
C ILE A 87 1.97 -8.77 16.83
N LYS A 88 2.65 -9.87 17.14
CA LYS A 88 3.76 -9.88 18.10
C LYS A 88 5.04 -10.37 17.38
N PRO A 89 5.92 -9.47 16.92
CA PRO A 89 7.16 -9.88 16.29
C PRO A 89 8.07 -10.60 17.29
N LEU A 90 8.76 -11.63 16.81
CA LEU A 90 9.74 -12.40 17.56
C LEU A 90 11.09 -11.67 17.60
N SER A 91 11.45 -11.07 16.47
CA SER A 91 12.65 -10.26 16.29
C SER A 91 12.42 -9.24 15.17
N GLN A 92 13.30 -8.25 15.05
CA GLN A 92 13.23 -7.23 14.00
C GLN A 92 14.61 -6.90 13.43
N MET A 93 14.66 -6.32 12.23
CA MET A 93 15.90 -5.88 11.59
C MET A 93 15.60 -4.72 10.65
N ASN A 94 16.28 -3.59 10.82
CA ASN A 94 16.23 -2.51 9.84
C ASN A 94 16.95 -2.97 8.57
N VAL A 95 16.38 -2.67 7.40
CA VAL A 95 16.95 -3.10 6.14
C VAL A 95 16.91 -2.02 5.08
N TYR A 96 17.83 -2.15 4.15
CA TYR A 96 17.86 -1.44 2.89
C TYR A 96 17.53 -2.42 1.75
N VAL A 97 16.72 -1.99 0.79
CA VAL A 97 16.22 -2.84 -0.31
C VAL A 97 16.59 -2.20 -1.65
N PRO A 98 17.72 -2.59 -2.27
CA PRO A 98 18.26 -1.94 -3.46
C PRO A 98 17.36 -1.99 -4.69
N SER A 99 16.43 -2.95 -4.75
CA SER A 99 15.59 -3.25 -5.91
C SER A 99 14.25 -2.52 -5.91
N LEU A 100 13.85 -1.92 -4.77
CA LEU A 100 12.54 -1.31 -4.59
C LEU A 100 12.65 0.16 -4.22
N ARG A 101 11.60 0.93 -4.55
CA ARG A 101 11.37 2.29 -4.04
C ARG A 101 9.97 2.41 -3.44
N LEU A 102 9.82 3.30 -2.46
CA LEU A 102 8.52 3.62 -1.87
C LEU A 102 7.71 4.49 -2.84
N THR A 103 6.44 4.15 -3.03
CA THR A 103 5.47 4.94 -3.80
C THR A 103 4.15 5.09 -3.03
N PHE A 104 3.28 6.01 -3.46
CA PHE A 104 1.96 6.21 -2.87
C PHE A 104 0.87 6.12 -3.95
N ASN A 105 0.87 5.01 -4.68
CA ASN A 105 -0.03 4.76 -5.81
C ASN A 105 -1.15 3.75 -5.52
N LEU A 106 -1.19 3.14 -4.32
CA LEU A 106 -2.32 2.28 -3.98
C LEU A 106 -3.55 3.16 -3.71
N PRO A 107 -4.63 3.08 -4.52
CA PRO A 107 -5.77 3.96 -4.36
C PRO A 107 -6.53 3.68 -3.06
N GLY A 108 -6.85 4.73 -2.32
CA GLY A 108 -7.65 4.66 -1.10
C GLY A 108 -9.06 5.22 -1.31
N VAL A 109 -9.47 6.15 -0.45
CA VAL A 109 -10.78 6.81 -0.51
C VAL A 109 -10.58 8.32 -0.68
N ALA A 110 -11.08 8.85 -1.79
CA ALA A 110 -10.98 10.28 -2.12
C ALA A 110 -11.50 11.18 -0.98
N TYR A 111 -10.89 12.36 -0.85
CA TYR A 111 -11.12 13.37 0.20
C TYR A 111 -10.76 12.95 1.64
N MET A 112 -10.36 11.70 1.88
CA MET A 112 -10.08 11.18 3.23
C MET A 112 -8.67 10.59 3.32
N GLU A 113 -8.46 9.47 2.66
CA GLU A 113 -7.23 8.68 2.64
C GLU A 113 -6.92 8.36 1.19
N PRO A 114 -6.46 9.32 0.39
CA PRO A 114 -6.58 9.20 -1.06
C PRO A 114 -5.72 8.09 -1.66
N CYS A 115 -4.57 7.85 -1.05
CA CYS A 115 -3.68 6.75 -1.39
C CYS A 115 -2.90 6.25 -0.19
N PHE A 116 -2.38 5.03 -0.34
CA PHE A 116 -1.57 4.32 0.64
C PHE A 116 -0.21 3.94 0.04
N ALA A 117 0.73 3.56 0.91
CA ALA A 117 2.08 3.20 0.52
C ALA A 117 2.09 1.92 -0.31
N ASN A 118 2.88 1.89 -1.37
CA ASN A 118 3.20 0.72 -2.16
C ASN A 118 4.71 0.73 -2.45
N VAL A 119 5.18 -0.30 -3.15
CA VAL A 119 6.55 -0.36 -3.65
C VAL A 119 6.52 -0.57 -5.14
N ASP A 120 7.51 -0.02 -5.85
CA ASP A 120 7.78 -0.36 -7.25
C ASP A 120 9.22 -0.81 -7.41
N TYR A 121 9.45 -1.67 -8.41
CA TYR A 121 10.81 -2.02 -8.81
C TYR A 121 11.51 -0.80 -9.40
N ARG A 122 12.77 -0.63 -9.01
CA ARG A 122 13.65 0.41 -9.54
C ARG A 122 14.07 0.06 -10.97
N ASN A 123 14.13 1.06 -11.85
CA ASN A 123 14.56 0.85 -13.24
C ASN A 123 16.09 0.93 -13.33
N ASP A 124 16.74 -0.19 -13.69
CA ASP A 124 18.21 -0.36 -13.81
C ASP A 124 18.94 0.69 -14.67
N ARG A 125 18.23 1.46 -15.50
CA ARG A 125 18.84 2.40 -16.47
C ARG A 125 18.98 3.84 -15.99
N SER A 126 18.21 4.26 -14.98
CA SER A 126 18.17 5.65 -14.51
C SER A 126 18.60 5.81 -13.05
N GLU A 127 18.60 4.73 -12.29
CA GLU A 127 18.79 4.74 -10.85
C GLU A 127 20.17 4.13 -10.55
N LYS A 128 21.14 4.97 -10.17
CA LYS A 128 22.51 4.50 -9.89
C LYS A 128 22.48 3.61 -8.63
N PRO A 129 22.99 2.37 -8.67
CA PRO A 129 22.91 1.43 -7.54
C PRO A 129 23.98 1.70 -6.46
N ALA A 130 24.31 2.96 -6.19
CA ALA A 130 25.45 3.31 -5.33
C ALA A 130 25.02 4.25 -4.22
N GLY A 131 24.65 3.68 -3.09
CA GLY A 131 24.35 4.45 -1.90
C GLY A 131 23.83 3.62 -0.73
N HIS A 132 24.70 3.22 0.19
CA HIS A 132 24.23 2.88 1.54
C HIS A 132 23.56 4.14 2.12
N PRO A 133 22.43 4.03 2.86
CA PRO A 133 21.71 5.20 3.38
C PRO A 133 22.56 6.07 4.32
N ASP A 134 23.73 5.59 4.75
CA ASP A 134 24.68 6.31 5.60
C ASP A 134 25.65 7.24 4.83
N GLU A 135 25.76 7.11 3.50
CA GLU A 135 26.69 7.92 2.69
C GLU A 135 25.96 8.84 1.70
N ASN A 136 25.09 8.27 0.85
CA ASN A 136 24.36 9.02 -0.18
C ASN A 136 23.12 8.23 -0.60
N TRP A 137 21.95 8.50 -0.01
CA TRP A 137 20.73 7.75 -0.31
C TRP A 137 20.24 8.00 -1.75
N ASP A 138 19.99 6.92 -2.47
CA ASP A 138 19.73 6.87 -3.92
C ASP A 138 18.24 6.67 -4.26
N GLY A 139 17.34 6.87 -3.29
CA GLY A 139 15.90 6.68 -3.45
C GLY A 139 15.40 5.25 -3.16
N CYS A 140 16.28 4.35 -2.73
CA CYS A 140 15.90 2.99 -2.34
C CYS A 140 14.95 2.93 -1.16
N LEU A 141 14.19 1.84 -1.12
CA LEU A 141 13.37 1.50 0.02
C LEU A 141 14.24 1.18 1.24
N VAL A 142 13.91 1.81 2.36
CA VAL A 142 14.36 1.42 3.70
C VAL A 142 13.11 0.98 4.45
N GLY A 143 13.22 -0.11 5.21
CA GLY A 143 12.10 -0.66 5.95
C GLY A 143 12.55 -1.48 7.15
N VAL A 144 11.59 -2.20 7.73
CA VAL A 144 11.82 -3.05 8.89
C VAL A 144 11.37 -4.46 8.55
N VAL A 145 12.28 -5.42 8.66
CA VAL A 145 11.94 -6.84 8.61
C VAL A 145 11.57 -7.30 10.00
N TYR A 146 10.37 -7.84 10.16
CA TYR A 146 9.94 -8.55 11.37
C TYR A 146 9.99 -10.04 11.15
N GLU A 147 10.51 -10.78 12.12
CA GLU A 147 10.29 -12.21 12.21
C GLU A 147 8.95 -12.46 12.90
N VAL A 148 8.01 -13.09 12.20
CA VAL A 148 6.65 -13.36 12.70
C VAL A 148 6.29 -14.83 12.60
N THR A 149 5.34 -15.27 13.43
CA THR A 149 4.81 -16.63 13.37
C THR A 149 3.99 -16.85 12.09
N LYS A 150 3.80 -18.11 11.66
CA LYS A 150 2.90 -18.43 10.53
C LYS A 150 1.46 -17.92 10.78
N SER A 151 0.98 -17.94 12.03
CA SER A 151 -0.35 -17.38 12.39
C SER A 151 -0.40 -15.87 12.23
N ASP A 152 0.63 -15.15 12.69
CA ASP A 152 0.74 -13.71 12.53
C ASP A 152 0.86 -13.32 11.05
N TRP A 153 1.63 -14.09 10.27
CA TRP A 153 1.73 -13.90 8.83
C TRP A 153 0.36 -14.03 8.14
N ARG A 154 -0.43 -15.06 8.48
CA ARG A 154 -1.81 -15.18 7.97
C ARG A 154 -2.68 -13.98 8.36
N ASN A 155 -2.51 -13.46 9.58
CA ASN A 155 -3.24 -12.29 10.04
C ASN A 155 -2.82 -11.01 9.31
N ILE A 156 -1.53 -10.84 8.99
CA ILE A 156 -1.03 -9.76 8.13
C ILE A 156 -1.65 -9.89 6.73
N MET A 157 -1.56 -11.06 6.11
CA MET A 157 -2.14 -11.30 4.78
C MET A 157 -3.65 -11.01 4.74
N ARG A 158 -4.36 -11.33 5.82
CA ARG A 158 -5.78 -11.02 5.97
C ARG A 158 -6.06 -9.51 6.06
N THR A 159 -5.31 -8.78 6.87
CA THR A 159 -5.58 -7.38 7.18
C THR A 159 -5.04 -6.43 6.11
N GLU A 160 -3.96 -6.82 5.42
CA GLU A 160 -3.37 -6.05 4.31
C GLU A 160 -4.16 -6.19 3.00
N GLY A 161 -5.16 -7.06 2.92
CA GLY A 161 -5.78 -7.42 1.64
C GLY A 161 -4.81 -8.20 0.72
N GLY A 162 -3.99 -9.06 1.33
CA GLY A 162 -3.07 -9.95 0.63
C GLY A 162 -3.81 -10.91 -0.31
N GLY A 163 -3.37 -10.93 -1.57
CA GLY A 163 -4.02 -11.66 -2.67
C GLY A 163 -5.12 -10.87 -3.37
N ALA A 164 -5.30 -9.60 -3.03
CA ALA A 164 -6.44 -8.79 -3.42
C ALA A 164 -5.99 -7.48 -4.10
N SER A 165 -5.50 -6.52 -3.32
CA SER A 165 -4.77 -5.34 -3.84
C SER A 165 -3.27 -5.61 -3.93
N TYR A 166 -2.73 -6.36 -2.95
CA TYR A 166 -1.33 -6.72 -2.91
C TYR A 166 -1.09 -8.17 -3.32
N LYS A 167 0.03 -8.39 -4.00
CA LYS A 167 0.65 -9.69 -4.23
C LYS A 167 1.84 -9.86 -3.32
N GLU A 168 2.05 -11.07 -2.84
CA GLU A 168 3.26 -11.44 -2.11
C GLU A 168 4.43 -11.51 -3.10
N ILE A 169 5.53 -10.85 -2.77
CA ILE A 169 6.82 -10.95 -3.47
C ILE A 169 7.93 -11.23 -2.45
N VAL A 170 9.02 -11.82 -2.92
CA VAL A 170 10.24 -12.03 -2.12
C VAL A 170 11.32 -11.11 -2.66
N VAL A 171 11.99 -10.38 -1.77
CA VAL A 171 13.02 -9.40 -2.15
C VAL A 171 14.30 -9.58 -1.34
N PRO A 172 15.47 -9.31 -1.96
CA PRO A 172 16.74 -9.28 -1.25
C PRO A 172 16.84 -8.00 -0.41
N CYS A 173 17.21 -8.17 0.86
CA CYS A 173 17.39 -7.13 1.85
C CYS A 173 18.86 -7.10 2.31
N ILE A 174 19.40 -5.90 2.47
CA ILE A 174 20.70 -5.66 3.11
C ILE A 174 20.41 -5.24 4.56
N PRO A 175 20.95 -5.94 5.57
CA PRO A 175 20.70 -5.60 6.97
C PRO A 175 21.44 -4.32 7.38
N LEU A 176 20.75 -3.46 8.12
CA LEU A 176 21.29 -2.24 8.73
C LEU A 176 21.49 -2.51 10.23
N SER A 177 22.67 -3.01 10.60
CA SER A 177 22.99 -3.33 12.01
C SER A 177 23.04 -2.07 12.87
N SER A 178 22.42 -2.12 14.04
CA SER A 178 22.67 -1.12 15.10
C SER A 178 23.91 -1.46 15.93
N GLU A 179 24.32 -2.73 15.92
CA GLU A 179 25.41 -3.26 16.76
C GLU A 179 26.73 -3.35 15.99
N THR A 180 27.78 -2.78 16.57
CA THR A 180 29.16 -2.86 16.05
C THR A 180 29.79 -4.20 16.42
N GLY A 181 30.33 -4.91 15.43
CA GLY A 181 31.07 -6.18 15.64
C GLY A 181 30.29 -7.47 15.39
N VAL A 182 29.00 -7.39 15.02
CA VAL A 182 28.22 -8.56 14.60
C VAL A 182 28.44 -8.83 13.10
N THR A 183 28.85 -10.05 12.75
CA THR A 183 28.94 -10.47 11.34
C THR A 183 27.55 -10.84 10.82
N LEU A 184 27.00 -10.00 9.94
CA LEU A 184 25.72 -10.22 9.26
C LEU A 184 25.96 -10.70 7.81
N PRO A 185 24.99 -11.41 7.20
CA PRO A 185 25.08 -11.70 5.77
C PRO A 185 24.99 -10.41 4.96
N GLU A 186 25.67 -10.37 3.81
CA GLU A 186 25.59 -9.25 2.86
C GLU A 186 24.14 -9.00 2.40
N THR A 187 23.41 -10.08 2.12
CA THR A 187 21.99 -10.04 1.76
C THR A 187 21.24 -11.24 2.33
N PHE A 188 19.94 -11.04 2.58
CA PHE A 188 19.00 -12.11 2.95
C PHE A 188 17.63 -11.87 2.31
N MET A 189 16.77 -12.89 2.21
CA MET A 189 15.46 -12.77 1.57
C MET A 189 14.36 -12.49 2.59
N ALA A 190 13.46 -11.56 2.25
CA ALA A 190 12.25 -11.30 3.03
C ALA A 190 11.02 -11.25 2.13
N ARG A 191 9.86 -11.63 2.69
CA ARG A 191 8.56 -11.52 2.03
C ARG A 191 8.00 -10.11 2.24
N THR A 192 7.39 -9.55 1.21
CA THR A 192 6.67 -8.29 1.31
C THR A 192 5.46 -8.29 0.39
N LEU A 193 4.71 -7.20 0.43
CA LEU A 193 3.50 -6.99 -0.34
C LEU A 193 3.77 -5.94 -1.42
N HIS A 194 3.30 -6.19 -2.63
CA HIS A 194 3.42 -5.27 -3.76
C HIS A 194 2.11 -5.25 -4.55
N ALA A 195 1.55 -4.07 -4.79
CA ALA A 195 0.37 -3.90 -5.63
C ALA A 195 0.85 -3.60 -7.06
N PRO A 196 0.73 -4.55 -8.00
CA PRO A 196 1.21 -4.35 -9.36
C PRO A 196 0.32 -3.35 -10.11
N PRO A 197 0.90 -2.61 -11.08
CA PRO A 197 0.14 -1.68 -11.90
C PRO A 197 -0.95 -2.40 -12.72
N THR A 198 -1.98 -1.65 -13.10
CA THR A 198 -3.05 -2.17 -13.96
C THR A 198 -2.49 -2.53 -15.34
N PRO A 199 -2.64 -3.79 -15.82
CA PRO A 199 -2.15 -4.18 -17.14
C PRO A 199 -2.73 -3.35 -18.27
N ASP A 200 -1.96 -3.12 -19.35
CA ASP A 200 -2.32 -2.23 -20.47
C ASP A 200 -3.67 -2.56 -21.13
N HIS A 201 -3.96 -3.85 -21.30
CA HIS A 201 -5.23 -4.34 -21.87
C HIS A 201 -6.44 -4.13 -20.95
N LYS A 202 -6.22 -3.69 -19.70
CA LYS A 202 -7.28 -3.38 -18.74
C LYS A 202 -7.35 -1.90 -18.38
N ARG A 203 -6.57 -1.05 -19.05
CA ARG A 203 -6.64 0.39 -18.89
C ARG A 203 -7.90 0.95 -19.56
N PRO A 204 -8.47 2.04 -19.05
CA PRO A 204 -9.52 2.77 -19.74
C PRO A 204 -9.17 3.06 -21.20
N GLY A 205 -10.11 2.83 -22.12
CA GLY A 205 -9.90 2.95 -23.57
C GLY A 205 -9.48 1.64 -24.25
N ASN A 206 -8.85 0.73 -23.52
CA ASN A 206 -8.39 -0.57 -24.05
C ASN A 206 -9.21 -1.76 -23.53
N CYS A 207 -10.22 -1.52 -22.70
CA CYS A 207 -11.07 -2.55 -22.09
C CYS A 207 -12.56 -2.19 -22.15
N GLY A 208 -13.42 -3.20 -22.02
CA GLY A 208 -14.87 -3.00 -22.02
C GLY A 208 -15.36 -2.32 -20.73
N TRP A 209 -16.60 -1.81 -20.76
CA TRP A 209 -17.25 -1.23 -19.58
C TRP A 209 -17.25 -2.18 -18.37
N TRP A 210 -17.49 -3.48 -18.60
CA TRP A 210 -17.48 -4.50 -17.55
C TRP A 210 -16.10 -4.75 -16.94
N ASP A 211 -15.03 -4.64 -17.72
CA ASP A 211 -13.66 -4.76 -17.21
C ASP A 211 -13.32 -3.61 -16.27
N ARG A 212 -13.83 -2.41 -16.59
CA ARG A 212 -13.68 -1.19 -15.78
C ARG A 212 -14.31 -1.33 -14.39
N LEU A 213 -15.39 -2.09 -14.28
CA LEU A 213 -16.05 -2.37 -12.99
C LEU A 213 -15.42 -3.53 -12.22
N THR A 214 -14.58 -4.37 -12.84
CA THR A 214 -14.13 -5.63 -12.23
C THR A 214 -12.61 -5.77 -12.06
N THR A 215 -11.82 -4.83 -12.59
CA THR A 215 -10.34 -4.93 -12.56
C THR A 215 -9.70 -4.19 -11.39
N GLY A 216 -10.36 -3.19 -10.81
CA GLY A 216 -9.83 -2.33 -9.75
C GLY A 216 -9.65 -0.89 -10.21
N PRO A 217 -9.55 0.06 -9.27
CA PRO A 217 -9.54 1.47 -9.60
C PRO A 217 -8.27 1.81 -10.39
N TYR A 218 -8.47 2.26 -11.62
CA TYR A 218 -7.38 2.73 -12.46
C TYR A 218 -7.02 4.17 -12.11
N ARG A 219 -5.75 4.42 -11.78
CA ARG A 219 -5.18 5.77 -11.70
C ARG A 219 -4.16 5.93 -12.83
N PRO A 220 -4.21 7.01 -13.62
CA PRO A 220 -3.35 7.18 -14.79
C PRO A 220 -1.89 7.52 -14.46
N ARG A 221 -1.64 7.99 -13.23
CA ARG A 221 -0.31 8.43 -12.77
C ARG A 221 -0.06 7.93 -11.35
N ASP A 222 1.04 7.20 -11.18
CA ASP A 222 1.44 6.60 -9.90
C ASP A 222 1.96 7.65 -8.89
N ASP A 223 2.41 8.81 -9.37
CA ASP A 223 2.95 9.92 -8.56
C ASP A 223 1.94 11.04 -8.29
N TYR A 224 0.66 10.82 -8.65
CA TYR A 224 -0.34 11.87 -8.62
C TYR A 224 -0.90 12.15 -7.23
N ALA A 225 -1.34 11.10 -6.55
CA ALA A 225 -2.07 11.19 -5.30
C ALA A 225 -1.12 11.45 -4.13
N GLN A 226 -1.61 12.19 -3.13
CA GLN A 226 -0.91 12.46 -1.89
C GLN A 226 -1.52 11.64 -0.76
N PRO A 227 -0.71 10.97 0.08
CA PRO A 227 -1.23 10.27 1.25
C PRO A 227 -1.83 11.26 2.23
N SER A 228 -2.77 10.82 3.08
CA SER A 228 -3.30 11.71 4.12
C SER A 228 -2.21 12.05 5.15
N LEU A 229 -2.40 13.17 5.85
CA LEU A 229 -1.54 13.54 6.99
C LEU A 229 -1.54 12.46 8.08
N ARG A 230 -2.70 11.81 8.33
CA ARG A 230 -2.80 10.76 9.33
C ARG A 230 -1.97 9.54 8.92
N TYR A 231 -2.08 9.11 7.67
CA TYR A 231 -1.37 7.93 7.17
C TYR A 231 0.14 8.15 7.12
N ILE A 232 0.62 9.27 6.58
CA ILE A 232 2.06 9.55 6.52
C ILE A 232 2.68 9.67 7.92
N LYS A 233 1.90 10.13 8.91
CA LYS A 233 2.35 10.12 10.32
C LYS A 233 2.67 8.72 10.82
N LEU A 234 1.94 7.68 10.39
CA LEU A 234 2.27 6.29 10.77
C LEU A 234 3.66 5.91 10.26
N LEU A 235 3.98 6.22 9.00
CA LEU A 235 5.31 5.92 8.45
C LEU A 235 6.41 6.72 9.17
N ARG A 236 6.19 8.02 9.41
CA ARG A 236 7.14 8.88 10.14
C ARG A 236 7.37 8.42 11.57
N THR A 237 6.30 8.02 12.28
CA THR A 237 6.38 7.48 13.63
C THR A 237 7.11 6.15 13.65
N GLY A 238 6.76 5.21 12.77
CA GLY A 238 7.46 3.93 12.66
C GLY A 238 8.95 4.09 12.36
N ALA A 239 9.30 5.00 11.45
CA ALA A 239 10.69 5.31 11.15
C ALA A 239 11.47 5.86 12.37
N LYS A 240 10.79 6.61 13.25
CA LYS A 240 11.36 7.10 14.52
C LYS A 240 11.46 5.99 15.56
N GLU A 241 10.41 5.17 15.73
CA GLU A 241 10.37 4.03 16.66
C GLU A 241 11.48 3.02 16.38
N HIS A 242 11.79 2.79 15.11
CA HIS A 242 12.85 1.86 14.68
C HIS A 242 14.21 2.52 14.49
N SER A 243 14.36 3.81 14.77
CA SER A 243 15.62 4.56 14.55
C SER A 243 16.17 4.37 13.13
N LEU A 244 15.31 4.43 12.10
CA LEU A 244 15.76 4.34 10.71
C LEU A 244 16.77 5.45 10.38
N PRO A 245 17.63 5.26 9.36
CA PRO A 245 18.62 6.25 8.93
C PRO A 245 18.05 7.66 8.77
N GLN A 246 18.81 8.67 9.20
CA GLN A 246 18.34 10.06 9.22
C GLN A 246 17.89 10.55 7.84
N VAL A 247 18.66 10.22 6.80
CA VAL A 247 18.34 10.60 5.42
C VAL A 247 16.97 10.06 4.98
N TYR A 248 16.60 8.85 5.40
CA TYR A 248 15.29 8.27 5.10
C TYR A 248 14.16 8.93 5.91
N LYS A 249 14.41 9.27 7.18
CA LYS A 249 13.45 10.03 7.99
C LYS A 249 13.18 11.42 7.38
N ASP A 250 14.22 12.10 6.90
CA ASP A 250 14.10 13.40 6.23
C ASP A 250 13.30 13.29 4.92
N TYR A 251 13.52 12.22 4.15
CA TYR A 251 12.68 11.90 2.99
C TYR A 251 11.21 11.72 3.36
N LEU A 252 10.91 10.94 4.41
CA LEU A 252 9.52 10.75 4.86
C LEU A 252 8.86 12.06 5.36
N GLU A 253 9.64 12.95 5.96
CA GLU A 253 9.17 14.28 6.37
C GLU A 253 8.93 15.21 5.17
N SER A 254 9.71 15.05 4.08
CA SER A 254 9.57 15.84 2.84
C SER A 254 8.29 15.54 2.04
N ILE A 255 7.69 14.35 2.23
CA ILE A 255 6.47 13.95 1.52
C ILE A 255 5.30 14.85 1.91
N GLN A 256 4.74 15.56 0.93
CA GLN A 256 3.59 16.44 1.13
C GLN A 256 2.30 15.62 1.35
N PRO A 257 1.64 15.77 2.52
CA PRO A 257 0.34 15.14 2.74
C PRO A 257 -0.78 15.88 2.01
N TYR A 258 -1.83 15.14 1.66
CA TYR A 258 -3.08 15.70 1.15
C TYR A 258 -3.71 16.62 2.19
N THR A 259 -3.99 17.85 1.76
CA THR A 259 -4.75 18.83 2.53
C THR A 259 -5.84 19.45 1.66
N PRO A 260 -7.10 19.49 2.13
CA PRO A 260 -8.17 20.16 1.39
C PRO A 260 -7.90 21.67 1.38
N THR A 261 -7.82 22.26 0.19
CA THR A 261 -7.46 23.66 -0.03
C THR A 261 -8.66 24.59 -0.06
N HIS A 262 -9.81 24.12 -0.56
CA HIS A 262 -11.03 24.91 -0.70
C HIS A 262 -12.19 24.32 0.11
N THR A 263 -13.11 25.20 0.56
CA THR A 263 -14.34 24.79 1.26
C THR A 263 -15.20 23.83 0.43
N ARG A 264 -15.18 23.96 -0.90
CA ARG A 264 -15.87 23.03 -1.82
C ARG A 264 -15.39 21.58 -1.67
N GLN A 265 -14.11 21.32 -1.38
CA GLN A 265 -13.61 19.96 -1.15
C GLN A 265 -14.10 19.40 0.19
N LYS A 266 -14.31 20.26 1.20
CA LYS A 266 -14.92 19.86 2.47
C LYS A 266 -16.39 19.47 2.29
N ILE A 267 -17.13 20.22 1.45
CA ILE A 267 -18.50 19.87 1.05
C ILE A 267 -18.48 18.57 0.24
N GLY A 268 -17.54 18.43 -0.72
CA GLY A 268 -17.35 17.22 -1.50
C GLY A 268 -17.10 15.99 -0.64
N LYS A 269 -16.25 16.11 0.39
CA LYS A 269 -16.04 15.06 1.40
C LYS A 269 -17.35 14.66 2.08
N PHE A 270 -18.15 15.63 2.53
CA PHE A 270 -19.42 15.35 3.20
C PHE A 270 -20.40 14.64 2.26
N VAL A 271 -20.55 15.14 1.03
CA VAL A 271 -21.40 14.52 -0.01
C VAL A 271 -20.92 13.10 -0.32
N PHE A 272 -19.61 12.89 -0.45
CA PHE A 272 -19.01 11.59 -0.70
C PHE A 272 -19.35 10.60 0.42
N ILE A 273 -19.14 10.99 1.69
CA ILE A 273 -19.45 10.15 2.85
C ILE A 273 -20.94 9.84 2.90
N LEU A 274 -21.81 10.80 2.61
CA LEU A 274 -23.26 10.59 2.62
C LEU A 274 -23.71 9.58 1.55
N ILE A 275 -23.11 9.62 0.36
CA ILE A 275 -23.45 8.72 -0.74
C ILE A 275 -22.86 7.32 -0.52
N PHE A 276 -21.57 7.22 -0.19
CA PHE A 276 -20.85 5.95 -0.19
C PHE A 276 -20.66 5.36 1.21
N GLY A 277 -20.63 6.18 2.26
CA GLY A 277 -20.34 5.77 3.63
C GLY A 277 -21.30 4.72 4.20
N PRO A 278 -22.63 4.89 4.12
CA PRO A 278 -23.57 3.89 4.60
C PRO A 278 -23.41 2.53 3.90
N LEU A 279 -23.18 2.54 2.59
CA LEU A 279 -22.96 1.33 1.80
C LEU A 279 -21.64 0.65 2.19
N PHE A 280 -20.57 1.43 2.39
CA PHE A 280 -19.29 0.91 2.88
C PHE A 280 -19.41 0.27 4.26
N LEU A 281 -20.06 0.95 5.20
CA LEU A 281 -20.27 0.42 6.56
C LEU A 281 -21.07 -0.88 6.52
N PHE A 282 -22.13 -0.93 5.74
CA PHE A 282 -22.91 -2.16 5.52
C PHE A 282 -22.03 -3.29 4.98
N MET A 283 -21.21 -3.01 3.97
CA MET A 283 -20.33 -4.00 3.35
C MET A 283 -19.25 -4.53 4.31
N ILE A 284 -18.68 -3.67 5.15
CA ILE A 284 -17.73 -4.09 6.21
C ILE A 284 -18.43 -5.03 7.18
N ARG A 285 -19.65 -4.69 7.64
CA ARG A 285 -20.42 -5.53 8.58
C ARG A 285 -20.74 -6.90 7.96
N VAL A 286 -21.17 -6.93 6.71
CA VAL A 286 -21.40 -8.19 5.98
C VAL A 286 -20.10 -8.98 5.84
N ALA A 287 -18.99 -8.34 5.45
CA ALA A 287 -17.70 -9.02 5.35
C ALA A 287 -17.23 -9.60 6.68
N ALA A 288 -17.42 -8.90 7.79
CA ALA A 288 -17.08 -9.39 9.12
C ALA A 288 -17.91 -10.62 9.52
N LEU A 289 -19.17 -10.72 9.09
CA LEU A 289 -20.04 -11.87 9.35
C LEU A 289 -19.66 -13.11 8.52
N PHE A 290 -19.09 -12.91 7.32
CA PHE A 290 -18.77 -13.99 6.38
C PHE A 290 -17.26 -14.25 6.24
N ALA A 291 -16.41 -13.58 7.02
CA ALA A 291 -14.98 -13.82 7.02
C ALA A 291 -14.69 -15.19 7.62
N ASP A 292 -14.00 -16.05 6.87
CA ASP A 292 -13.51 -17.32 7.39
C ASP A 292 -12.33 -17.14 8.36
N GLU A 293 -11.82 -18.23 8.96
CA GLU A 293 -10.65 -18.19 9.85
C GLU A 293 -9.37 -17.69 9.16
N SER A 294 -9.34 -17.73 7.83
CA SER A 294 -8.27 -17.14 7.01
C SER A 294 -8.55 -15.69 6.61
N GLY A 295 -9.69 -15.13 7.04
CA GLY A 295 -10.15 -13.78 6.75
C GLY A 295 -10.62 -13.54 5.32
N ARG A 296 -10.87 -14.61 4.57
CA ARG A 296 -11.35 -14.51 3.19
C ARG A 296 -12.85 -14.32 3.21
N THR A 297 -13.29 -13.37 2.41
CA THR A 297 -14.70 -13.18 2.12
C THR A 297 -15.13 -14.05 0.94
N PRO A 298 -16.42 -14.45 0.86
CA PRO A 298 -16.94 -15.16 -0.29
C PRO A 298 -16.62 -14.43 -1.60
N LYS A 299 -16.24 -15.16 -2.66
CA LYS A 299 -15.83 -14.57 -3.95
C LYS A 299 -16.86 -13.60 -4.54
N VAL A 300 -18.15 -13.89 -4.33
CA VAL A 300 -19.26 -13.03 -4.76
C VAL A 300 -19.23 -11.69 -4.02
N LEU A 301 -19.02 -11.71 -2.69
CA LEU A 301 -18.91 -10.51 -1.88
C LEU A 301 -17.70 -9.67 -2.27
N SER A 302 -16.56 -10.34 -2.49
CA SER A 302 -15.32 -9.75 -3.00
C SER A 302 -15.51 -9.06 -4.36
N ALA A 303 -16.21 -9.71 -5.30
CA ALA A 303 -16.54 -9.12 -6.60
C ALA A 303 -17.45 -7.89 -6.47
N PHE A 304 -18.49 -7.96 -5.62
CA PHE A 304 -19.38 -6.83 -5.39
C PHE A 304 -18.64 -5.62 -4.77
N MET A 305 -17.77 -5.86 -3.80
CA MET A 305 -16.95 -4.79 -3.21
C MET A 305 -16.03 -4.13 -4.26
N THR A 306 -15.49 -4.91 -5.19
CA THR A 306 -14.66 -4.39 -6.29
C THR A 306 -15.49 -3.50 -7.22
N ILE A 307 -16.69 -3.94 -7.62
CA ILE A 307 -17.62 -3.16 -8.45
C ILE A 307 -17.99 -1.84 -7.77
N MET A 308 -18.31 -1.90 -6.47
CA MET A 308 -18.64 -0.70 -5.68
C MET A 308 -17.46 0.29 -5.63
N SER A 309 -16.24 -0.19 -5.33
CA SER A 309 -15.04 0.66 -5.30
C SER A 309 -14.78 1.32 -6.66
N ASN A 310 -14.91 0.57 -7.75
CA ASN A 310 -14.76 1.13 -9.11
C ASN A 310 -15.84 2.14 -9.44
N THR A 311 -17.09 1.87 -9.07
CA THR A 311 -18.21 2.79 -9.26
C THR A 311 -17.97 4.09 -8.50
N MET A 312 -17.51 4.01 -7.25
CA MET A 312 -17.13 5.16 -6.43
C MET A 312 -16.06 6.02 -7.12
N TRP A 313 -14.98 5.40 -7.61
CA TRP A 313 -13.91 6.11 -8.32
C TRP A 313 -14.39 6.73 -9.64
N ILE A 314 -15.20 6.02 -10.41
CA ILE A 314 -15.83 6.55 -11.64
C ILE A 314 -16.72 7.76 -11.31
N SER A 315 -17.57 7.66 -10.28
CA SER A 315 -18.41 8.78 -9.84
C SER A 315 -17.58 9.97 -9.37
N TYR A 316 -16.47 9.71 -8.68
CA TYR A 316 -15.55 10.75 -8.24
C TYR A 316 -14.90 11.46 -9.43
N ASP A 317 -14.29 10.72 -10.37
CA ASP A 317 -13.57 11.30 -11.50
C ASP A 317 -14.48 12.09 -12.44
N ASN A 318 -15.72 11.61 -12.67
CA ASN A 318 -16.64 12.23 -13.63
C ASN A 318 -17.54 13.32 -13.02
N PHE A 319 -17.78 13.32 -11.70
CA PHE A 319 -18.73 14.24 -11.07
C PHE A 319 -18.14 14.98 -9.88
N LEU A 320 -17.65 14.26 -8.86
CA LEU A 320 -17.26 14.91 -7.60
C LEU A 320 -16.02 15.78 -7.77
N LYS A 321 -14.98 15.29 -8.44
CA LYS A 321 -13.75 16.05 -8.69
C LYS A 321 -13.99 17.33 -9.51
N PRO A 322 -14.73 17.30 -10.65
CA PRO A 322 -15.06 18.52 -11.39
C PRO A 322 -15.85 19.56 -10.59
N ILE A 323 -16.77 19.13 -9.72
CA ILE A 323 -17.67 20.03 -8.98
C ILE A 323 -17.00 20.56 -7.70
N PHE A 324 -16.47 19.65 -6.89
CA PHE A 324 -15.98 19.94 -5.54
C PHE A 324 -14.47 20.13 -5.46
N GLY A 325 -13.73 19.87 -6.54
CA GLY A 325 -12.27 19.94 -6.56
C GLY A 325 -11.60 18.62 -6.21
N ASP A 326 -10.28 18.62 -6.28
CA ASP A 326 -9.46 17.41 -6.19
C ASP A 326 -9.48 16.80 -4.79
N GLY A 327 -9.85 15.52 -4.67
CA GLY A 327 -9.87 14.77 -3.41
C GLY A 327 -8.62 13.94 -3.17
N GLU A 328 -7.63 14.00 -4.06
CA GLU A 328 -6.40 13.20 -4.01
C GLU A 328 -5.13 14.02 -3.86
N ARG A 329 -5.16 15.30 -4.23
CA ARG A 329 -4.00 16.18 -4.17
C ARG A 329 -4.39 17.57 -3.67
N THR A 330 -3.49 18.16 -2.90
CA THR A 330 -3.53 19.57 -2.52
C THR A 330 -3.41 20.43 -3.78
N GLN A 331 -4.40 21.29 -4.06
CA GLN A 331 -4.38 22.17 -5.24
C GLN A 331 -3.57 23.43 -4.96
N VAL A 332 -2.51 23.71 -5.71
CA VAL A 332 -1.82 25.01 -5.63
C VAL A 332 -2.67 26.05 -6.37
N GLU A 333 -2.72 27.30 -5.90
CA GLU A 333 -3.62 28.35 -6.44
C GLU A 333 -3.51 28.54 -7.97
N ASP A 334 -2.38 28.21 -8.59
CA ASP A 334 -2.19 28.28 -10.04
C ASP A 334 -2.79 27.08 -10.83
N ASP A 335 -2.91 25.90 -10.22
CA ASP A 335 -3.51 24.72 -10.86
C ASP A 335 -5.02 24.89 -11.07
N ALA A 336 -5.67 25.67 -10.20
CA ALA A 336 -7.11 25.97 -10.31
C ALA A 336 -7.44 26.81 -11.56
N LYS A 337 -6.48 27.60 -12.07
CA LYS A 337 -6.64 28.36 -13.31
C LYS A 337 -6.42 27.46 -14.54
N ALA A 338 -5.41 26.58 -14.52
CA ALA A 338 -5.13 25.67 -15.63
C ALA A 338 -6.27 24.66 -15.87
N GLY A 339 -6.86 24.09 -14.81
CA GLY A 339 -8.01 23.18 -14.94
C GLY A 339 -9.28 23.84 -15.51
N ARG A 340 -9.45 25.15 -15.27
CA ARG A 340 -10.58 25.93 -15.79
C ARG A 340 -10.42 26.25 -17.28
N VAL A 341 -9.18 26.43 -17.75
CA VAL A 341 -8.86 26.65 -19.18
C VAL A 341 -9.02 25.34 -19.97
N ASN A 342 -8.51 24.22 -19.45
CA ASN A 342 -8.60 22.93 -20.13
C ASN A 342 -10.04 22.38 -20.16
N GLY A 343 -10.82 22.56 -19.09
CA GLY A 343 -12.21 22.11 -19.04
C GLY A 343 -13.19 22.91 -19.91
N VAL A 344 -12.80 24.11 -20.37
CA VAL A 344 -13.55 24.88 -21.37
C VAL A 344 -13.18 24.41 -22.78
N GLY A 345 -11.89 24.20 -23.06
CA GLY A 345 -11.44 23.72 -24.38
C GLY A 345 -11.93 22.31 -24.74
N GLU A 346 -12.03 21.41 -23.75
CA GLU A 346 -12.52 20.04 -23.97
C GLU A 346 -14.06 19.99 -24.16
N LYS A 347 -14.80 20.94 -23.58
CA LYS A 347 -16.24 21.08 -23.83
C LYS A 347 -16.54 21.73 -25.18
N GLU A 348 -15.72 22.68 -25.63
CA GLU A 348 -15.85 23.29 -26.95
C GLU A 348 -15.51 22.31 -28.08
N SER A 349 -14.51 21.43 -27.89
CA SER A 349 -14.18 20.42 -28.91
C SER A 349 -15.27 19.35 -29.07
N LEU A 350 -15.95 18.97 -27.98
CA LEU A 350 -17.08 18.03 -28.01
C LEU A 350 -18.34 18.63 -28.63
N LEU A 351 -18.56 19.94 -28.49
CA LEU A 351 -19.70 20.62 -29.12
C LEU A 351 -19.48 20.88 -30.62
N ASN A 352 -18.24 21.15 -31.05
CA ASN A 352 -17.91 21.37 -32.46
C ASN A 352 -17.75 20.07 -33.28
N GLY A 353 -17.65 18.90 -32.63
CA GLY A 353 -17.59 17.60 -33.29
C GLY A 353 -18.95 17.00 -33.68
N HIS A 354 -20.05 17.67 -33.32
CA HIS A 354 -21.44 17.23 -33.56
C HIS A 354 -22.27 18.22 -34.40
N ALA A 355 -21.64 19.21 -35.04
CA ALA A 355 -22.29 20.18 -35.93
C ALA A 355 -22.07 19.84 -37.41
#